data_AF-K1T619-F1
#
_entry.id   AF-K1T619-F1
#
_cell.length_a   1.000
_cell.length_b   1.000
_cell.length_c   1.000
_cell.angle_alpha   90.00
_cell.angle_beta   90.00
_cell.angle_gamma   90.00
#
_symmetry.space_group_name_H-M   'P 1'
#
loop_
_entity.id
_entity.type
_entity.pdbx_description
1 polymer ?
#
loop_
_entity_poly.entity_id
_entity_poly.type
_entity_poly.pdbx_seq_one_letter_code
_entity_poly.pdbx_strand_id
1 'polypeptide(L)'
;ENEFGKVIIAREFASGTEMTVSPGETLVVDFGQNCASVPSFVFKAAEGTVLTCLPAELLNDGNGAKIRGMDGPEGSCHRENLRIPHTGIRLDYTFASGDNYVAYYPHCTFFGYRYVSITSTGNVAIKSLKSIPVTSIAKELETGTITTGNDLVNKLISNTYWGQLS
;
A
#
# COMPACT_ATOMS: atom_id res chain seq x y z
N GLU A 1 -26.20 14.19 -3.77
CA GLU A 1 -25.16 13.15 -3.90
C GLU A 1 -23.76 13.74 -3.74
N ASN A 2 -23.41 14.14 -2.51
CA ASN A 2 -22.14 14.85 -2.22
C ASN A 2 -21.10 13.96 -1.52
N GLU A 3 -21.42 12.68 -1.33
CA GLU A 3 -20.65 11.72 -0.54
C GLU A 3 -20.57 10.40 -1.30
N PHE A 4 -19.43 9.73 -1.22
CA PHE A 4 -19.26 8.37 -1.76
C PHE A 4 -19.71 7.29 -0.77
N GLY A 5 -19.94 7.64 0.49
CA GLY A 5 -20.29 6.71 1.56
C GLY A 5 -19.05 6.11 2.22
N LYS A 6 -19.20 4.92 2.79
CA LYS A 6 -18.15 4.20 3.52
C LYS A 6 -18.00 2.78 3.00
N VAL A 7 -16.77 2.26 3.00
CA VAL A 7 -16.52 0.86 2.64
C VAL A 7 -17.21 -0.09 3.62
N ILE A 8 -17.67 -1.22 3.10
CA ILE A 8 -18.12 -2.35 3.91
C ILE A 8 -16.93 -3.27 4.11
N ILE A 9 -16.47 -3.43 5.36
CA ILE A 9 -15.38 -4.34 5.69
C ILE A 9 -15.95 -5.75 5.76
N ALA A 10 -15.66 -6.56 4.73
CA ALA A 10 -16.11 -7.95 4.69
C ALA A 10 -15.23 -8.86 5.56
N ARG A 11 -13.92 -8.61 5.60
CA ARG A 11 -12.91 -9.41 6.31
C ARG A 11 -11.74 -8.53 6.73
N GLU A 12 -11.10 -8.88 7.84
CA GLU A 12 -9.84 -8.30 8.31
C GLU A 12 -8.79 -9.41 8.42
N PHE A 13 -7.53 -9.06 8.15
CA PHE A 13 -6.41 -9.99 8.17
C PHE A 13 -5.32 -9.45 9.11
N ALA A 14 -4.75 -10.32 9.94
CA ALA A 14 -3.61 -9.96 10.77
C ALA A 14 -2.31 -10.05 9.96
N SER A 15 -1.28 -9.32 10.39
CA SER A 15 0.04 -9.45 9.78
C SER A 15 0.54 -10.90 9.88
N GLY A 16 1.06 -11.44 8.77
CA GLY A 16 1.59 -12.80 8.70
C GLY A 16 0.54 -13.90 8.49
N THR A 17 -0.76 -13.56 8.43
CA THR A 17 -1.79 -14.53 8.00
C THR A 17 -1.92 -14.53 6.49
N GLU A 18 -2.06 -15.71 5.90
CA GLU A 18 -2.38 -15.82 4.48
C GLU A 18 -3.75 -15.22 4.20
N MET A 19 -3.84 -14.46 3.11
CA MET A 19 -5.06 -13.77 2.69
C MET A 19 -5.42 -14.15 1.26
N THR A 20 -6.70 -14.13 0.95
CA THR A 20 -7.20 -14.35 -0.40
C THR A 20 -7.93 -13.11 -0.89
N VAL A 21 -7.57 -12.68 -2.11
CA VAL A 21 -8.29 -11.66 -2.87
C VAL A 21 -8.99 -12.36 -4.02
N SER A 22 -10.32 -12.24 -4.06
CA SER A 22 -11.15 -12.79 -5.13
C SER A 22 -11.62 -11.69 -6.10
N PRO A 23 -12.02 -12.05 -7.33
CA PRO A 23 -12.59 -11.09 -8.27
C PRO A 23 -13.76 -10.31 -7.67
N GLY A 24 -13.75 -9.00 -7.85
CA GLY A 24 -14.77 -8.08 -7.28
C GLY A 24 -14.49 -7.62 -5.85
N GLU A 25 -13.47 -8.17 -5.19
CA GLU A 25 -13.01 -7.69 -3.89
C GLU A 25 -11.86 -6.68 -4.03
N THR A 26 -11.76 -5.79 -3.05
CA THR A 26 -10.64 -4.86 -2.91
C THR A 26 -10.03 -5.07 -1.54
N LEU A 27 -8.76 -5.48 -1.52
CA LEU A 27 -7.97 -5.54 -0.30
C LEU A 27 -7.24 -4.21 -0.09
N VAL A 28 -7.49 -3.54 1.03
CA VAL A 28 -6.74 -2.36 1.46
C VAL A 28 -5.75 -2.79 2.54
N VAL A 29 -4.47 -2.50 2.33
CA VAL A 29 -3.39 -2.87 3.24
C VAL A 29 -2.77 -1.60 3.80
N ASP A 30 -2.65 -1.52 5.13
CA ASP A 30 -1.92 -0.46 5.84
C ASP A 30 -0.56 -1.00 6.31
N PHE A 31 0.54 -0.41 5.80
CA PHE A 31 1.90 -0.76 6.24
C PHE A 31 2.33 -0.03 7.52
N GLY A 32 1.50 0.87 8.06
CA GLY A 32 1.73 1.62 9.29
C GLY A 32 2.67 2.82 9.16
N GLN A 33 3.38 2.95 8.02
CA GLN A 33 4.33 4.02 7.75
C GLN A 33 4.26 4.45 6.28
N ASN A 34 4.20 5.76 6.04
CA ASN A 34 4.37 6.32 4.70
C ASN A 34 5.87 6.41 4.38
N CYS A 35 6.32 5.84 3.27
CA CYS A 35 7.71 5.95 2.83
C CYS A 35 7.87 5.71 1.33
N ALA A 36 8.99 6.17 0.75
CA ALA A 36 9.42 5.74 -0.57
C ALA A 36 9.83 4.26 -0.54
N SER A 37 9.09 3.42 -1.26
CA SER A 37 9.20 1.98 -1.14
C SER A 37 8.66 1.24 -2.37
N VAL A 38 8.83 -0.08 -2.38
CA VAL A 38 8.19 -1.00 -3.34
C VAL A 38 7.45 -2.11 -2.60
N PRO A 39 6.27 -2.54 -3.09
CA PRO A 39 5.59 -3.68 -2.50
C PRO A 39 6.29 -4.99 -2.91
N SER A 40 6.42 -5.90 -1.96
CA SER A 40 7.01 -7.23 -2.15
C SER A 40 6.02 -8.31 -1.75
N PHE A 41 5.77 -9.23 -2.68
CA PHE A 41 4.75 -10.26 -2.59
C PHE A 41 5.39 -11.64 -2.50
N VAL A 42 4.77 -12.52 -1.71
CA VAL A 42 4.82 -13.96 -1.87
C VAL A 42 3.39 -14.43 -2.08
N PHE A 43 3.07 -14.86 -3.29
CA PHE A 43 1.69 -15.06 -3.74
C PHE A 43 1.55 -16.15 -4.80
N LYS A 44 0.32 -16.63 -4.99
CA LYS A 44 -0.03 -17.68 -5.95
C LYS A 44 -1.39 -17.40 -6.58
N ALA A 45 -1.52 -17.64 -7.87
CA ALA A 45 -2.78 -17.68 -8.60
C ALA A 45 -2.65 -18.54 -9.86
N ALA A 46 -3.77 -18.82 -10.53
CA ALA A 46 -3.77 -19.49 -11.82
C ALA A 46 -3.12 -18.64 -12.93
N GLU A 47 -2.56 -19.31 -13.94
CA GLU A 47 -1.95 -18.66 -15.12
C GLU A 47 -2.88 -17.61 -15.74
N GLY A 48 -2.31 -16.47 -16.14
CA GLY A 48 -3.06 -15.38 -16.76
C GLY A 48 -3.90 -14.54 -15.80
N THR A 49 -4.00 -14.93 -14.52
CA THR A 49 -4.54 -14.04 -13.48
C THR A 49 -3.69 -12.77 -13.45
N VAL A 50 -4.34 -11.61 -13.36
CA VAL A 50 -3.67 -10.32 -13.19
C VAL A 50 -4.00 -9.80 -11.81
N LEU A 51 -2.98 -9.52 -11.01
CA LEU A 51 -3.10 -8.75 -9.78
C LEU A 51 -2.73 -7.29 -10.08
N THR A 52 -3.61 -6.37 -9.70
CA THR A 52 -3.36 -4.93 -9.78
C THR A 52 -3.19 -4.38 -8.36
N CYS A 53 -2.09 -3.68 -8.14
CA CYS A 53 -1.75 -3.02 -6.90
C CYS A 53 -1.64 -1.50 -7.14
N LEU A 54 -2.40 -0.74 -6.36
CA LEU A 54 -2.53 0.72 -6.46
C LEU A 54 -2.05 1.37 -5.14
N PRO A 55 -0.83 1.93 -5.11
CA PRO A 55 -0.32 2.66 -3.96
C PRO A 55 -1.09 3.96 -3.67
N ALA A 56 -1.15 4.32 -2.39
CA ALA A 56 -1.75 5.55 -1.87
C ALA A 56 -1.09 6.01 -0.56
N GLU A 57 -1.02 7.32 -0.35
CA GLU A 57 -0.47 7.91 0.88
C GLU A 57 -1.50 7.99 2.02
N LEU A 58 -2.78 8.10 1.66
CA LEU A 58 -3.89 8.29 2.59
C LEU A 58 -5.13 7.49 2.17
N LEU A 59 -6.06 7.35 3.11
CA LEU A 59 -7.40 6.82 2.87
C LEU A 59 -8.39 7.97 2.80
N ASN A 60 -9.48 7.76 2.06
CA ASN A 60 -10.64 8.63 2.09
C ASN A 60 -11.24 8.65 3.51
N ASP A 61 -11.70 9.82 3.95
CA ASP A 61 -12.30 10.06 5.26
C ASP A 61 -13.68 10.76 5.15
N GLY A 62 -14.32 11.00 6.29
CA GLY A 62 -15.52 11.85 6.38
C GLY A 62 -16.65 11.42 5.44
N ASN A 63 -16.99 10.12 5.45
CA ASN A 63 -17.99 9.50 4.58
C ASN A 63 -17.75 9.69 3.06
N GLY A 64 -16.49 9.90 2.66
CA GLY A 64 -16.14 10.16 1.26
C GLY A 64 -16.74 11.49 0.77
N ALA A 65 -16.76 12.52 1.61
CA ALA A 65 -17.34 13.81 1.25
C ALA A 65 -16.52 14.50 0.14
N LYS A 66 -17.14 14.71 -1.03
CA LYS A 66 -16.51 15.35 -2.20
C LYS A 66 -16.00 16.76 -1.91
N ILE A 67 -16.65 17.48 -0.99
CA ILE A 67 -16.23 18.84 -0.57
C ILE A 67 -14.88 18.84 0.15
N ARG A 68 -14.47 17.71 0.75
CA ARG A 68 -13.14 17.51 1.33
C ARG A 68 -12.10 17.06 0.29
N GLY A 69 -12.48 16.97 -0.98
CA GLY A 69 -11.64 16.47 -2.05
C GLY A 69 -11.52 14.95 -2.10
N MET A 70 -12.35 14.21 -1.34
CA MET A 70 -12.36 12.76 -1.37
C MET A 70 -12.70 12.25 -2.78
N ASP A 71 -12.09 11.14 -3.17
CA ASP A 71 -12.22 10.51 -4.50
C ASP A 71 -12.85 9.11 -4.43
N GLY A 72 -13.22 8.68 -3.23
CA GLY A 72 -13.84 7.39 -2.97
C GLY A 72 -14.51 7.33 -1.59
N PRO A 73 -15.13 6.18 -1.27
CA PRO A 73 -15.77 5.97 0.02
C PRO A 73 -14.76 5.98 1.16
N GLU A 74 -15.18 6.46 2.33
CA GLU A 74 -14.36 6.43 3.55
C GLU A 74 -13.78 5.02 3.78
N GLY A 75 -12.47 4.96 4.02
CA GLY A 75 -11.71 3.73 4.19
C GLY A 75 -11.09 3.15 2.91
N SER A 76 -11.44 3.64 1.71
CA SER A 76 -10.73 3.28 0.48
C SER A 76 -9.50 4.15 0.27
N CYS A 77 -8.50 3.66 -0.48
CA CYS A 77 -7.34 4.45 -0.86
C CYS A 77 -7.75 5.72 -1.63
N HIS A 78 -7.18 6.87 -1.25
CA HIS A 78 -7.28 8.12 -1.97
C HIS A 78 -6.06 8.30 -2.88
N ARG A 79 -6.29 8.70 -4.14
CA ARG A 79 -5.28 8.72 -5.21
C ARG A 79 -5.29 9.98 -6.07
N GLU A 80 -6.30 10.84 -6.03
CA GLU A 80 -6.31 12.09 -6.83
C GLU A 80 -5.13 13.02 -6.53
N ASN A 81 -4.56 12.97 -5.33
CA ASN A 81 -3.34 13.71 -4.98
C ASN A 81 -2.11 13.29 -5.81
N LEU A 82 -2.12 12.11 -6.44
CA LEU A 82 -1.04 11.57 -7.27
C LEU A 82 -1.02 12.17 -8.69
N ARG A 83 -2.00 13.02 -9.05
CA ARG A 83 -2.15 13.75 -10.32
C ARG A 83 -2.39 12.91 -11.58
N ILE A 84 -1.90 11.66 -11.61
CA ILE A 84 -2.10 10.70 -12.71
C ILE A 84 -2.65 9.34 -12.23
N PRO A 85 -3.65 9.30 -11.31
CA PRO A 85 -4.06 8.06 -10.62
C PRO A 85 -4.61 6.97 -11.56
N HIS A 86 -5.13 7.35 -12.72
CA HIS A 86 -5.73 6.43 -13.69
C HIS A 86 -4.75 5.89 -14.74
N THR A 87 -3.63 6.58 -14.96
CA THR A 87 -2.68 6.27 -16.03
C THR A 87 -1.29 5.87 -15.52
N GLY A 88 -0.99 6.12 -14.24
CA GLY A 88 0.30 5.79 -13.62
C GLY A 88 0.19 5.36 -12.16
N ILE A 89 1.36 5.22 -11.52
CA ILE A 89 1.51 4.85 -10.11
C ILE A 89 0.73 3.56 -9.78
N ARG A 90 0.96 2.50 -10.56
CA ARG A 90 0.34 1.18 -10.40
C ARG A 90 1.35 0.08 -10.67
N LEU A 91 1.12 -1.08 -10.09
CA LEU A 91 1.83 -2.31 -10.40
C LEU A 91 0.80 -3.34 -10.88
N ASP A 92 1.04 -3.91 -12.06
CA ASP A 92 0.31 -5.07 -12.55
C ASP A 92 1.24 -6.27 -12.62
N TYR A 93 0.79 -7.40 -12.08
CA TYR A 93 1.51 -8.66 -12.15
C TYR A 93 0.62 -9.72 -12.80
N THR A 94 1.07 -10.24 -13.95
CA THR A 94 0.42 -11.37 -14.61
C THR A 94 1.10 -12.66 -14.19
N PHE A 95 0.33 -13.59 -13.63
CA PHE A 95 0.85 -14.88 -13.18
C PHE A 95 1.19 -15.75 -14.39
N ALA A 96 2.41 -16.29 -14.39
CA ALA A 96 2.84 -17.32 -15.32
C ALA A 96 2.21 -18.69 -14.97
N SER A 97 2.40 -19.68 -15.83
CA SER A 97 2.01 -21.05 -15.54
C SER A 97 2.73 -21.60 -14.30
N GLY A 98 2.00 -22.33 -13.47
CA GLY A 98 2.51 -22.95 -12.24
C GLY A 98 1.48 -22.98 -11.12
N ASP A 99 1.76 -23.78 -10.09
CA ASP A 99 0.92 -23.90 -8.88
C ASP A 99 1.73 -23.66 -7.59
N ASN A 100 2.87 -22.97 -7.72
CA ASN A 100 3.73 -22.62 -6.59
C ASN A 100 3.56 -21.15 -6.20
N TYR A 101 3.84 -20.84 -4.93
CA TYR A 101 4.05 -19.46 -4.53
C TYR A 101 5.30 -18.91 -5.21
N VAL A 102 5.16 -17.70 -5.75
CA VAL A 102 6.26 -16.95 -6.36
C VAL A 102 6.53 -15.70 -5.52
N ALA A 103 7.78 -15.26 -5.53
CA ALA A 103 8.20 -14.02 -4.88
C ALA A 103 8.46 -12.95 -5.94
N TYR A 104 7.90 -11.75 -5.75
CA TYR A 104 8.08 -10.65 -6.69
C TYR A 104 8.09 -9.30 -5.98
N TYR A 105 8.96 -8.41 -6.45
CA TYR A 105 8.92 -6.97 -6.20
C TYR A 105 9.44 -6.24 -7.47
N PRO A 106 8.98 -5.01 -7.76
CA PRO A 106 9.46 -4.28 -8.92
C PRO A 106 10.90 -3.78 -8.74
N HIS A 107 11.71 -3.86 -9.80
CA HIS A 107 13.13 -3.48 -9.78
C HIS A 107 13.44 -2.12 -10.38
N CYS A 108 12.55 -1.59 -11.25
CA CYS A 108 12.80 -0.39 -12.04
C CYS A 108 11.77 0.72 -11.75
N THR A 109 11.24 0.76 -10.53
CA THR A 109 10.33 1.81 -10.06
C THR A 109 10.32 1.83 -8.53
N PHE A 110 9.74 2.88 -7.95
CA PHE A 110 9.40 3.00 -6.54
C PHE A 110 8.19 3.93 -6.41
N PHE A 111 7.52 3.88 -5.26
CA PHE A 111 6.34 4.69 -4.98
C PHE A 111 6.43 5.28 -3.57
N GLY A 112 5.87 6.47 -3.35
CA GLY A 112 5.60 6.98 -2.01
C GLY A 112 4.22 6.53 -1.55
N TYR A 113 4.14 5.68 -0.52
CA TYR A 113 2.86 5.19 -0.01
C TYR A 113 2.94 4.67 1.42
N ARG A 114 1.77 4.65 2.08
CA ARG A 114 1.49 3.90 3.31
C ARG A 114 0.50 2.77 3.06
N TYR A 115 -0.41 2.97 2.11
CA TYR A 115 -1.48 2.06 1.79
C TYR A 115 -1.32 1.50 0.37
N VAL A 116 -1.81 0.29 0.16
CA VAL A 116 -2.06 -0.23 -1.19
C VAL A 116 -3.48 -0.76 -1.27
N SER A 117 -4.12 -0.53 -2.41
CA SER A 117 -5.34 -1.22 -2.82
C SER A 117 -4.97 -2.33 -3.79
N ILE A 118 -5.44 -3.55 -3.55
CA ILE A 118 -5.15 -4.74 -4.35
C ILE A 118 -6.46 -5.33 -4.86
N THR A 119 -6.52 -5.55 -6.17
CA THR A 119 -7.59 -6.25 -6.87
C THR A 119 -7.01 -7.33 -7.79
N SER A 120 -7.85 -8.27 -8.23
CA SER A 120 -7.40 -9.33 -9.14
C SER A 120 -8.50 -9.79 -10.08
N THR A 121 -8.10 -10.30 -11.26
CA THR A 121 -9.02 -10.91 -12.24
C THR A 121 -9.38 -12.36 -11.91
N GLY A 122 -8.66 -12.99 -10.99
CA GLY A 122 -8.86 -14.35 -10.50
C GLY A 122 -8.54 -14.43 -8.99
N ASN A 123 -8.70 -15.60 -8.39
CA ASN A 123 -8.37 -15.80 -6.98
C ASN A 123 -6.85 -15.75 -6.77
N VAL A 124 -6.38 -14.87 -5.90
CA VAL A 124 -4.96 -14.76 -5.52
C VAL A 124 -4.80 -15.06 -4.04
N ALA A 125 -3.99 -16.05 -3.71
CA ALA A 125 -3.53 -16.32 -2.35
C ALA A 125 -2.24 -15.55 -2.09
N ILE A 126 -2.22 -14.68 -1.08
CA ILE A 126 -1.07 -13.87 -0.69
C ILE A 126 -0.61 -14.35 0.68
N LYS A 127 0.56 -15.01 0.70
CA LYS A 127 1.18 -15.54 1.91
C LYS A 127 1.98 -14.49 2.66
N SER A 128 2.60 -13.55 1.93
CA SER A 128 3.34 -12.43 2.51
C SER A 128 3.19 -11.21 1.62
N LEU A 129 3.00 -10.06 2.26
CA LEU A 129 3.06 -8.76 1.64
C LEU A 129 3.86 -7.83 2.54
N LYS A 130 4.91 -7.23 1.99
CA LYS A 130 5.81 -6.32 2.71
C LYS A 130 5.99 -5.04 1.89
N SER A 131 6.26 -3.93 2.57
CA SER A 131 6.81 -2.73 1.94
C SER A 131 8.31 -2.71 2.16
N ILE A 132 9.09 -2.59 1.08
CA ILE A 132 10.55 -2.50 1.12
C ILE A 132 10.94 -1.04 0.87
N PRO A 133 11.42 -0.30 1.88
CA PRO A 133 11.92 1.06 1.70
C PRO A 133 13.06 1.11 0.69
N VAL A 134 13.06 2.13 -0.17
CA VAL A 134 14.10 2.40 -1.15
C VAL A 134 14.73 3.75 -0.80
N THR A 135 16.01 3.75 -0.42
CA THR A 135 16.71 4.94 0.06
C THR A 135 18.19 4.90 -0.31
N SER A 136 18.81 6.08 -0.42
CA SER A 136 20.27 6.23 -0.58
C SER A 136 21.00 6.25 0.76
N ILE A 137 20.28 6.41 1.87
CA ILE A 137 20.85 6.46 3.23
C ILE A 137 20.86 5.04 3.78
N ALA A 138 21.98 4.33 3.57
CA ALA A 138 22.19 3.04 4.21
C ALA A 138 22.26 3.20 5.73
N LYS A 139 21.88 2.15 6.47
CA LYS A 139 21.77 2.19 7.94
C LYS A 139 23.07 2.59 8.62
N GLU A 140 24.19 2.16 8.07
CA GLU A 140 25.54 2.48 8.52
C GLU A 140 25.97 3.94 8.26
N LEU A 141 25.24 4.67 7.40
CA LEU A 141 25.48 6.10 7.12
C LEU A 141 24.72 7.02 8.09
N GLU A 142 23.84 6.48 8.94
CA GLU A 142 23.15 7.28 9.96
C GLU A 142 24.15 7.80 11.00
N THR A 143 24.12 9.12 11.25
CA THR A 143 25.14 9.80 12.05
C THR A 143 24.74 10.03 13.51
N GLY A 144 23.50 9.75 13.88
CA GLY A 144 23.05 9.93 15.26
C GLY A 144 21.57 9.68 15.45
N THR A 145 21.18 9.54 16.71
CA THR A 145 19.78 9.42 17.13
C THR A 145 19.50 10.45 18.21
N ILE A 146 18.24 10.91 18.28
CA ILE A 146 17.77 11.83 19.31
C ILE A 146 16.51 11.25 19.94
N THR A 147 16.44 11.31 21.27
CA THR A 147 15.26 10.93 22.04
C THR A 147 15.07 11.95 23.15
N THR A 148 13.82 12.35 23.38
CA THR A 148 13.42 13.34 24.37
C THR A 148 12.48 12.71 25.40
N GLY A 149 12.22 13.42 26.49
CA GLY A 149 11.19 13.02 27.46
C GLY A 149 9.74 13.28 27.00
N ASN A 150 9.51 13.66 25.75
CA ASN A 150 8.18 13.98 25.22
C ASN A 150 7.84 13.13 23.98
N ASP A 151 6.79 12.31 24.08
CA ASP A 151 6.40 11.36 23.04
C ASP A 151 5.97 12.03 21.73
N LEU A 152 5.33 13.20 21.78
CA LEU A 152 4.92 13.94 20.59
C LEU A 152 6.14 14.49 19.84
N VAL A 153 7.15 14.96 20.57
CA VAL A 153 8.42 15.40 19.97
C VAL A 153 9.16 14.20 19.37
N ASN A 154 9.17 13.06 20.05
CA ASN A 154 9.74 11.82 19.51
C ASN A 154 8.99 11.36 18.25
N LYS A 155 7.66 11.53 18.18
CA LYS A 155 6.89 11.22 16.97
C LYS A 155 7.19 12.20 15.83
N LEU A 156 7.36 13.49 16.11
CA LEU A 156 7.81 14.47 15.13
C LEU A 156 9.19 14.09 14.56
N ILE A 157 10.16 13.79 15.43
CA ILE A 157 11.50 13.32 15.04
C ILE A 157 11.40 12.08 14.14
N SER A 158 10.60 11.08 14.54
CA SER A 158 10.40 9.86 13.76
C SER A 158 9.78 10.14 12.38
N ASN A 159 8.79 11.03 12.31
CA ASN A 159 8.17 11.43 11.04
C ASN A 159 9.18 12.17 10.14
N THR A 160 10.00 13.05 10.70
CA THR A 160 11.08 13.74 9.97
C THR A 160 12.12 12.75 9.44
N TYR A 161 12.51 11.77 10.26
CA TYR A 161 13.44 10.71 9.85
C TYR A 161 12.90 9.91 8.66
N TRP A 162 11.65 9.43 8.72
CA TRP A 162 11.05 8.73 7.57
C TRP A 162 10.88 9.61 6.34
N GLY A 163 10.61 10.90 6.53
CA GLY A 163 10.60 11.88 5.44
C GLY A 163 11.97 12.09 4.80
N GLN A 164 13.06 12.01 5.58
CA GLN A 164 14.44 12.10 5.08
C GLN A 164 14.86 10.84 4.31
N LEU A 165 14.41 9.66 4.76
CA LEU A 165 14.70 8.40 4.08
C LEU A 165 14.00 8.26 2.73
N SER A 166 12.90 8.99 2.52
CA SER A 166 12.02 8.88 1.35
C SER A 166 12.48 9.72 0.16
#